data_AF-A0A540VN31-F1
#
_entry.id   AF-A0A540VN31-F1
#
_cell.length_a   1.000
_cell.length_b   1.000
_cell.length_c   1.000
_cell.angle_alpha   90.00
_cell.angle_beta   90.00
_cell.angle_gamma   90.00
#
_symmetry.space_group_name_H-M   'P 1'
#
loop_
_entity.id
_entity.type
_entity.pdbx_description
1 polymer ?
#
loop_
_entity_poly.entity_id
_entity_poly.type
_entity_poly.pdbx_seq_one_letter_code
_entity_poly.pdbx_strand_id
1 'polypeptide(L)' 'MSIDTSRNYWFVGASWGGTEDKTDELMEQGIWRFWPGPEGKNAYEDKIRSMKPGDLIAIKS' A
#
# COMPACT_ATOMS: atom_id res chain seq x y z
N MET A 1 -15.91 -18.80 -0.41
CA MET A 1 -15.16 -17.56 -0.75
C MET A 1 -14.72 -17.69 -2.19
N SER A 2 -15.40 -17.02 -3.12
CA SER A 2 -14.99 -17.01 -4.54
C SER A 2 -13.86 -16.00 -4.73
N ILE A 3 -12.76 -16.43 -5.34
CA ILE A 3 -11.69 -15.51 -5.73
C ILE A 3 -12.22 -14.67 -6.90
N ASP A 4 -12.28 -13.36 -6.71
CA ASP A 4 -12.64 -12.41 -7.76
C ASP A 4 -11.43 -12.23 -8.67
N THR A 5 -11.42 -12.93 -9.80
CA THR A 5 -10.31 -12.88 -10.77
C THR A 5 -10.22 -11.55 -11.53
N SER A 6 -11.20 -10.65 -11.36
CA SER A 6 -11.17 -9.32 -11.97
C SER A 6 -10.47 -8.27 -11.10
N ARG A 7 -10.16 -8.63 -9.86
CA ARG A 7 -9.61 -7.72 -8.85
C ARG A 7 -8.12 -7.96 -8.63
N ASN A 8 -7.37 -6.87 -8.46
CA ASN A 8 -5.98 -6.98 -8.06
C ASN A 8 -5.87 -7.01 -6.54
N TYR A 9 -4.86 -7.73 -6.06
CA TYR A 9 -4.51 -7.84 -4.66
C TYR A 9 -3.07 -7.37 -4.48
N TRP A 10 -2.85 -6.46 -3.54
CA TRP A 10 -1.57 -5.81 -3.31
C TRP A 10 -1.00 -6.20 -1.97
N PHE A 11 0.32 -6.38 -1.91
CA PHE A 11 1.04 -6.59 -0.66
C PHE A 11 1.91 -5.37 -0.38
N VAL A 12 1.68 -4.73 0.76
CA VAL A 12 2.31 -3.45 1.10
C VAL A 12 2.95 -3.51 2.48
N GLY A 13 4.03 -2.73 2.67
CA GLY A 13 4.64 -2.52 3.97
C GLY A 13 4.07 -1.29 4.67
N ALA A 14 4.07 -1.31 6.00
CA ALA A 14 3.70 -0.17 6.84
C ALA A 14 4.91 0.45 7.58
N SER A 15 6.15 0.02 7.29
CA SER A 15 7.34 0.58 7.94
C SER A 15 7.86 1.84 7.26
N TRP A 16 8.09 2.89 8.04
CA TRP A 16 8.80 4.10 7.62
C TRP A 16 10.22 4.11 8.21
N GLY A 17 11.21 4.39 7.36
CA GLY A 17 12.61 4.45 7.79
C GLY A 17 13.19 3.11 8.26
N GLY A 18 12.45 2.01 8.09
CA GLY A 18 12.84 0.66 8.52
C GLY A 18 12.63 0.37 10.01
N THR A 19 12.17 1.34 10.79
CA THR A 19 12.06 1.22 12.26
C THR A 19 10.72 1.68 12.81
N GLU A 20 9.99 2.53 12.10
CA GLU A 20 8.72 3.07 12.55
C GLU A 20 7.57 2.32 11.88
N ASP A 21 6.78 1.56 12.64
CA ASP A 21 5.57 0.91 12.14
C ASP A 21 4.41 1.92 12.09
N LYS A 22 3.76 2.05 10.93
CA LYS A 22 2.62 2.92 10.66
C LYS A 22 1.31 2.16 10.49
N THR A 23 1.25 0.90 10.90
CA THR A 23 0.04 0.07 10.79
C THR A 23 -1.14 0.73 11.51
N ASP A 24 -0.95 1.23 12.74
CA ASP A 24 -2.02 1.89 13.50
C ASP A 24 -2.52 3.16 12.79
N GLU A 25 -1.62 4.01 12.31
CA GLU A 25 -1.97 5.23 11.55
C GLU A 25 -2.77 4.89 10.28
N LEU A 26 -2.36 3.83 9.57
CA LEU A 26 -3.06 3.34 8.38
C LEU A 26 -4.48 2.89 8.73
N MET A 27 -4.65 2.10 9.80
CA MET A 27 -5.95 1.59 10.22
C MET A 27 -6.90 2.70 10.69
N GLU A 28 -6.37 3.71 11.36
CA GLU A 28 -7.16 4.86 11.84
C GLU A 28 -7.58 5.79 10.70
N GLN A 29 -6.67 6.10 9.77
CA GLN A 29 -6.93 7.06 8.69
C GLN A 29 -7.54 6.42 7.44
N GLY A 30 -7.37 5.12 7.26
CA GLY A 30 -7.67 4.42 6.01
C GLY A 30 -6.75 4.83 4.86
N ILE A 31 -5.55 5.35 5.17
CA ILE A 31 -4.60 5.87 4.17
C ILE A 31 -3.30 5.09 4.25
N TRP A 32 -2.98 4.36 3.18
CA TRP A 32 -1.64 3.81 3.01
C TRP A 32 -0.70 4.85 2.38
N ARG A 33 0.45 5.10 3.03
CA ARG A 33 1.49 6.02 2.55
C ARG A 33 2.69 5.22 2.03
N PHE A 34 3.37 5.75 1.02
CA PHE A 34 4.60 5.19 0.48
C PHE A 34 5.73 6.22 0.48
N TRP A 35 6.98 5.74 0.57
CA TRP A 35 8.18 6.57 0.53
C TRP A 35 9.11 6.15 -0.62
N PRO A 36 9.77 7.09 -1.32
CA PRO A 36 9.57 8.53 -1.21
C PRO A 36 8.20 8.95 -1.75
N GLY A 37 7.71 10.10 -1.28
CA GLY A 37 6.46 10.70 -1.74
C GLY A 37 6.55 11.17 -3.21
N PRO A 38 5.55 11.93 -3.70
CA PRO A 38 5.41 12.30 -5.11
C PRO A 38 6.62 12.98 -5.75
N GLU A 39 7.47 13.62 -4.95
CA GLU A 39 8.65 14.36 -5.42
C GLU A 39 9.93 13.51 -5.50
N GLY A 40 9.91 12.28 -4.97
CA GLY A 40 11.05 11.37 -5.04
C GLY A 40 10.77 10.14 -5.90
N LYS A 41 11.82 9.54 -6.44
CA LYS A 41 11.70 8.30 -7.23
C LYS A 41 11.42 7.10 -6.33
N ASN A 42 10.26 6.48 -6.52
CA ASN A 42 9.92 5.20 -5.92
C ASN A 42 10.06 4.08 -6.96
N ALA A 43 10.78 3.00 -6.64
CA ALA A 43 10.97 1.86 -7.54
C ALA A 43 9.66 1.13 -7.92
N TYR A 44 8.58 1.37 -7.15
CA TYR A 44 7.27 0.77 -7.36
C TYR A 44 6.23 1.77 -7.87
N GLU A 45 6.64 2.97 -8.31
CA GLU A 45 5.74 4.04 -8.73
C GLU A 45 4.71 3.58 -9.79
N ASP A 46 5.15 2.87 -10.82
CA ASP A 46 4.24 2.37 -11.87
C ASP A 46 3.18 1.39 -11.31
N LYS A 47 3.57 0.55 -10.34
CA LYS A 47 2.64 -0.38 -9.68
C LYS A 47 1.63 0.36 -8.83
N ILE A 48 2.09 1.32 -8.03
CA ILE A 48 1.23 2.15 -7.17
C ILE A 48 0.23 2.93 -8.04
N ARG A 49 0.68 3.51 -9.16
CA ARG A 49 -0.19 4.23 -10.11
C ARG A 49 -1.22 3.34 -10.78
N SER A 50 -0.99 2.03 -10.86
CA SER A 50 -1.93 1.06 -11.42
C SER A 50 -2.96 0.52 -10.42
N MET A 51 -2.83 0.85 -9.13
CA MET A 51 -3.85 0.52 -8.13
C MET A 51 -5.14 1.28 -8.44
N LYS A 52 -6.30 0.62 -8.27
CA LYS A 52 -7.61 1.23 -8.51
C LYS A 52 -8.58 1.02 -7.34
N PRO A 53 -9.60 1.87 -7.18
CA PRO A 53 -10.65 1.65 -6.19
C PRO A 53 -11.26 0.25 -6.30
N GLY A 54 -11.41 -0.42 -5.16
CA GLY A 54 -11.92 -1.78 -5.08
C GLY A 54 -10.85 -2.88 -5.06
N ASP A 55 -9.60 -2.57 -5.45
CA ASP A 55 -8.47 -3.45 -5.17
C ASP A 55 -8.26 -3.59 -3.65
N LEU A 56 -7.75 -4.73 -3.22
CA LEU A 56 -7.53 -5.02 -1.80
C LEU A 56 -6.04 -5.03 -1.47
N ILE A 57 -5.71 -4.56 -0.27
CA ILE A 57 -4.35 -4.54 0.25
C ILE A 57 -4.21 -5.53 1.41
N ALA A 58 -3.10 -6.26 1.42
CA ALA A 58 -2.61 -7.00 2.57
C ALA A 58 -1.40 -6.25 3.13
N ILE A 59 -1.44 -5.94 4.43
CA ILE A 59 -0.43 -5.14 5.11
C ILE A 59 0.52 -6.07 5.85
N LYS A 60 1.83 -5.82 5.68
CA LYS A 60 2.88 -6.39 6.51
C LYS A 60 3.37 -5.33 7.49
N SER A 61 3.16 -5.60 8.78
CA SER A 61 3.89 -4.99 9.90
C SER A 61 5.27 -5.62 10.02
#